data_AF-A0A8H7E566-F1
#
_entry.id   AF-A0A8H7E566-F1
#
_cell.length_a   1.000
_cell.length_b   1.000
_cell.length_c   1.000
_cell.angle_alpha   90.00
_cell.angle_beta   90.00
_cell.angle_gamma   90.00
#
_symmetry.space_group_name_H-M   'P 1'
#
loop_
_entity.id
_entity.type
_entity.pdbx_description
1 polymer ?
#
loop_
_entity_poly.entity_id
_entity_poly.type
_entity_poly.pdbx_seq_one_letter_code
_entity_poly.pdbx_strand_id
1 'polypeptide(L)'
;MGIFLADFGKWGNTEAEILIPLTTSLYVPGKLADRQKVIVDIGTGFYVEKTTKDAIKFYNGKVEDLGKNLAELEKVIGGKSDNVRIVEDVLRQKVMQGESATGAGGPG
;
A
#
# COMPACT_ATOMS: atom_id res chain seq x y z
N MET A 1 8.03 -12.36 -1.81
CA MET A 1 7.90 -12.67 -3.25
C MET A 1 8.58 -11.65 -4.17
N GLY A 2 8.65 -10.35 -3.82
CA GLY A 2 9.28 -9.32 -4.66
C GLY A 2 10.82 -9.39 -4.80
N ILE A 3 11.53 -9.83 -3.76
CA ILE A 3 13.01 -9.98 -3.80
C ILE A 3 13.41 -11.06 -4.81
N PHE A 4 12.63 -12.14 -4.89
CA PHE A 4 12.93 -13.30 -5.73
C PHE A 4 12.90 -12.97 -7.24
N LEU A 5 11.97 -12.16 -7.71
CA LEU A 5 11.87 -11.81 -9.14
C LEU A 5 12.99 -10.89 -9.63
N ALA A 6 13.50 -10.01 -8.78
CA ALA A 6 14.56 -9.07 -9.14
C ALA A 6 15.93 -9.75 -9.30
N ASP A 7 16.15 -10.86 -8.60
CA ASP A 7 17.42 -11.59 -8.61
C ASP A 7 17.50 -12.59 -9.76
N PHE A 8 16.38 -13.07 -10.30
CA PHE A 8 16.34 -13.94 -11.48
C PHE A 8 16.99 -13.31 -12.72
N GLY A 9 16.84 -11.99 -12.89
CA GLY A 9 17.43 -11.25 -13.99
C GLY A 9 18.95 -11.09 -13.91
N LYS A 10 19.55 -11.37 -12.75
CA LYS A 10 20.99 -11.17 -12.47
C LYS A 10 21.80 -12.46 -12.54
N TRP A 11 21.16 -13.62 -12.59
CA TRP A 11 21.85 -14.91 -12.63
C TRP A 11 22.23 -15.26 -14.07
N GLY A 12 23.54 -15.41 -14.33
CA GLY A 12 24.10 -15.78 -15.64
C GLY A 12 23.57 -17.12 -16.17
N ASN A 13 23.75 -17.39 -17.47
CA ASN A 13 23.08 -18.47 -18.23
C ASN A 13 23.48 -19.92 -17.85
N THR A 14 24.13 -20.11 -16.71
CA THR A 14 24.46 -21.43 -16.13
C THR A 14 23.21 -22.01 -15.47
N GLU A 15 23.01 -23.33 -15.54
CA GLU A 15 21.95 -24.07 -14.85
C GLU A 15 21.94 -23.77 -13.33
N ALA A 16 21.23 -22.72 -12.93
CA ALA A 16 21.14 -22.31 -11.54
C ALA A 16 20.23 -23.28 -10.82
N GLU A 17 20.84 -24.10 -9.98
CA GLU A 17 20.14 -24.94 -9.03
C GLU A 17 19.52 -24.05 -7.96
N ILE A 18 18.22 -24.22 -7.74
CA ILE A 18 17.43 -23.42 -6.80
C ILE A 18 16.78 -24.33 -5.78
N LEU A 19 16.79 -23.89 -4.52
CA LEU A 19 16.10 -24.57 -3.45
C LEU A 19 14.67 -24.06 -3.34
N ILE A 20 13.72 -24.94 -3.63
CA ILE A 20 12.29 -24.65 -3.57
C ILE A 20 11.78 -25.09 -2.19
N PRO A 21 11.28 -24.17 -1.36
CA PRO A 21 10.68 -24.54 -0.07
C PRO A 21 9.36 -25.26 -0.33
N LEU A 22 9.24 -26.49 0.19
CA LEU A 22 7.96 -27.21 0.24
C LEU A 22 7.22 -26.95 1.54
N THR A 23 7.97 -26.78 2.63
CA THR A 23 7.47 -26.44 3.98
C THR A 23 8.47 -25.50 4.67
N THR A 24 8.22 -25.14 5.92
CA THR A 24 9.12 -24.29 6.72
C THR A 24 10.51 -24.88 6.95
N SER A 25 10.68 -26.19 6.80
CA SER A 25 11.94 -26.88 7.13
C SER A 25 12.42 -27.84 6.04
N LEU A 26 11.70 -27.95 4.91
CA LEU A 26 12.04 -28.84 3.81
C LEU A 26 12.21 -28.04 2.51
N TYR A 27 13.39 -28.19 1.91
CA TYR A 27 13.75 -27.59 0.63
C TYR A 27 14.14 -28.71 -0.34
N VAL A 28 13.73 -28.58 -1.60
CA VAL A 28 14.07 -29.54 -2.65
C VAL A 28 14.85 -28.81 -3.75
N PRO A 29 15.95 -29.39 -4.26
CA PRO A 29 16.67 -28.83 -5.38
C PRO A 29 15.80 -28.90 -6.64
N GLY A 30 15.80 -27.80 -7.40
CA GLY A 30 15.14 -27.69 -8.68
C GLY A 30 15.99 -26.92 -9.67
N LYS A 31 15.64 -27.01 -10.95
CA LYS A 31 16.24 -26.23 -12.03
C LYS A 31 15.18 -25.34 -12.67
N LEU A 32 15.55 -24.11 -12.98
CA LEU A 32 14.67 -23.18 -13.68
C LEU A 32 14.56 -23.57 -15.16
N ALA A 33 13.34 -23.85 -15.63
CA ALA A 33 13.08 -24.23 -17.01
C ALA A 33 13.22 -23.06 -18.00
N ASP A 34 12.66 -21.89 -17.65
CA ASP A 34 12.82 -20.65 -18.40
C ASP A 34 12.86 -19.47 -17.41
N ARG A 35 13.83 -18.56 -17.60
CA ARG A 35 14.02 -17.36 -16.76
C ARG A 35 13.45 -16.09 -17.36
N GLN A 36 13.10 -16.12 -18.64
CA GLN A 36 12.57 -14.97 -19.36
C GLN A 36 11.07 -14.84 -19.19
N LYS A 37 10.40 -15.91 -18.76
CA LYS A 37 8.96 -16.00 -18.63
C LYS A 37 8.57 -16.32 -17.20
N VAL A 38 7.56 -15.63 -16.71
CA VAL A 38 7.00 -15.82 -15.37
C VAL A 38 5.49 -15.78 -15.45
N ILE A 39 4.85 -16.52 -14.55
CA ILE A 39 3.40 -16.49 -14.38
C ILE A 39 3.06 -15.38 -13.40
N VAL A 40 2.20 -14.46 -13.82
CA VAL A 40 1.78 -13.28 -13.03
C VAL A 40 0.29 -13.41 -12.70
N ASP A 41 -0.03 -13.26 -11.42
CA ASP A 41 -1.40 -13.14 -10.93
C ASP A 41 -1.95 -11.75 -11.25
N ILE A 42 -3.07 -11.70 -11.97
CA ILE A 42 -3.76 -10.45 -12.32
C ILE A 42 -5.04 -10.23 -11.51
N GLY A 43 -5.38 -11.13 -10.58
CA GLY A 43 -6.52 -11.06 -9.69
C GLY A 43 -7.63 -12.05 -10.02
N THR A 44 -8.56 -12.24 -9.07
CA THR A 44 -9.74 -13.14 -9.21
C THR A 44 -9.39 -14.59 -9.58
N GLY A 45 -8.18 -15.04 -9.27
CA GLY A 45 -7.69 -16.38 -9.59
C GLY A 45 -7.19 -16.57 -11.03
N PHE A 46 -7.02 -15.49 -11.80
CA PHE A 46 -6.48 -15.55 -13.15
C PHE A 46 -4.98 -15.28 -13.17
N TYR A 47 -4.27 -16.10 -13.96
CA TYR A 47 -2.84 -16.03 -14.13
C TYR A 47 -2.49 -15.90 -15.62
N VAL A 48 -1.48 -15.09 -15.92
CA VAL A 48 -0.99 -14.89 -17.29
C VAL A 48 0.52 -15.04 -17.35
N GLU A 49 1.02 -15.69 -18.40
CA GLU A 49 2.45 -15.71 -18.68
C GLU A 49 2.89 -14.33 -19.19
N LYS A 50 3.94 -13.77 -18.60
CA LYS A 50 4.56 -12.51 -19.01
C LYS A 50 6.06 -12.68 -19.12
N THR A 51 6.70 -11.82 -19.91
CA THR A 51 8.15 -11.70 -19.84
C THR A 51 8.56 -11.14 -18.49
N THR A 52 9.76 -11.47 -18.01
CA THR A 52 10.28 -10.96 -16.73
C THR A 52 10.31 -9.43 -16.71
N LYS A 53 10.60 -8.79 -17.85
CA LYS A 53 10.58 -7.31 -17.99
C LYS A 53 9.17 -6.74 -17.82
N ASP A 54 8.18 -7.35 -18.49
CA ASP A 54 6.79 -6.90 -18.39
C ASP A 54 6.19 -7.17 -17.01
N ALA A 55 6.59 -8.27 -16.36
CA ALA A 55 6.19 -8.58 -14.99
C ALA A 55 6.73 -7.54 -14.00
N ILE A 56 8.01 -7.15 -14.13
CA ILE A 56 8.60 -6.08 -13.32
C ILE A 56 7.83 -4.76 -13.54
N LYS A 57 7.58 -4.39 -14.80
CA LYS A 57 6.80 -3.19 -15.13
C LYS A 57 5.40 -3.23 -14.52
N PHE A 58 4.72 -4.39 -14.59
CA PHE A 58 3.39 -4.59 -14.04
C PHE A 58 3.36 -4.38 -12.51
N TYR A 59 4.28 -5.00 -11.78
CA TYR A 59 4.32 -4.84 -10.33
C TYR A 59 4.78 -3.43 -9.90
N ASN A 60 5.70 -2.80 -10.63
CA ASN A 60 6.08 -1.41 -10.39
C ASN A 60 4.89 -0.46 -10.57
N GLY A 61 4.08 -0.66 -11.63
CA GLY A 61 2.84 0.09 -11.82
C GLY A 61 1.87 -0.10 -10.65
N LYS A 62 1.69 -1.34 -10.18
CA LYS A 62 0.85 -1.64 -9.01
C LYS A 62 1.35 -0.96 -7.73
N VAL A 63 2.67 -0.87 -7.53
CA VAL A 63 3.27 -0.15 -6.38
C VAL A 63 3.02 1.35 -6.51
N GLU A 64 3.19 1.92 -7.71
CA GLU A 64 2.92 3.34 -7.96
C GLU A 64 1.44 3.68 -7.72
N ASP A 65 0.52 2.86 -8.22
CA ASP A 65 -0.93 3.05 -8.05
C ASP A 65 -1.32 2.97 -6.56
N LEU A 66 -0.78 1.99 -5.83
CA LEU A 66 -0.99 1.91 -4.38
C LEU A 66 -0.41 3.13 -3.65
N GLY A 67 0.75 3.63 -4.08
CA GLY A 67 1.36 4.83 -3.52
C GLY A 67 0.50 6.08 -3.75
N LYS A 68 -0.06 6.25 -4.95
CA LYS A 68 -0.98 7.35 -5.28
C LYS A 68 -2.25 7.30 -4.43
N ASN A 69 -2.87 6.11 -4.33
CA ASN A 69 -4.07 5.90 -3.54
C ASN A 69 -3.81 6.21 -2.04
N LEU A 70 -2.65 5.82 -1.52
CA LEU A 70 -2.25 6.13 -0.16
C LEU A 70 -2.13 7.65 0.06
N ALA A 71 -1.43 8.36 -0.83
CA ALA A 71 -1.25 9.81 -0.73
C ALA A 71 -2.59 10.57 -0.80
N GLU A 72 -3.52 10.10 -1.65
CA GLU A 72 -4.87 10.66 -1.71
C GLU A 72 -5.63 10.44 -0.39
N LEU A 73 -5.58 9.23 0.17
CA LEU A 73 -6.20 8.93 1.47
C LEU A 73 -5.60 9.77 2.60
N GLU A 74 -4.29 9.96 2.64
CA GLU A 74 -3.62 10.83 3.62
C GLU A 74 -4.14 12.27 3.53
N LYS A 75 -4.33 12.80 2.31
CA LYS A 75 -4.93 14.13 2.10
C LYS A 75 -6.36 14.21 2.62
N VAL A 76 -7.18 13.19 2.38
CA VAL A 76 -8.57 13.13 2.87
C VAL A 76 -8.59 13.09 4.40
N ILE A 77 -7.70 12.32 5.03
CA ILE A 77 -7.58 12.23 6.49
C ILE A 77 -7.13 13.57 7.09
N GLY A 78 -6.12 14.22 6.49
CA GLY A 78 -5.66 15.54 6.90
C GLY A 78 -6.79 16.58 6.87
N GLY A 79 -7.51 16.67 5.74
CA GLY A 79 -8.63 17.59 5.61
C GLY A 79 -9.77 17.31 6.60
N LYS A 80 -10.10 16.04 6.86
CA LYS A 80 -11.09 15.69 7.90
C LYS A 80 -10.62 16.09 9.31
N SER A 81 -9.35 15.91 9.62
CA SER A 81 -8.78 16.26 10.93
C SER A 81 -8.82 17.78 11.16
N ASP A 82 -8.48 18.57 10.14
CA ASP A 82 -8.55 20.03 10.22
C ASP A 82 -9.99 20.52 10.34
N ASN A 83 -10.94 19.91 9.62
CA ASN A 83 -12.36 20.23 9.76
C ASN A 83 -12.87 20.00 11.18
N VAL A 84 -12.47 18.89 11.82
CA VAL A 84 -12.85 18.62 13.23
C VAL A 84 -12.30 19.70 14.14
N ARG A 85 -11.03 20.10 13.99
CA ARG A 85 -10.42 21.19 14.78
C ARG A 85 -11.17 22.51 14.63
N ILE A 86 -11.51 22.91 13.40
CA ILE A 86 -12.26 24.13 13.14
C ILE A 86 -13.64 24.10 13.82
N VAL A 87 -14.33 22.96 13.74
CA VAL A 87 -15.64 22.80 14.38
C VAL A 87 -15.53 22.89 15.90
N GLU A 88 -14.50 22.28 16.51
CA GLU A 88 -14.23 22.38 17.94
C GLU A 88 -13.94 23.82 18.39
N ASP A 89 -13.15 24.57 17.62
CA ASP A 89 -12.81 25.96 17.93
C ASP A 89 -14.04 26.87 17.88
N VAL A 90 -14.87 26.74 16.84
CA VAL A 90 -16.13 27.48 16.71
C VAL A 90 -17.09 27.13 17.83
N LEU A 91 -17.15 25.85 18.23
CA LEU A 91 -17.98 25.41 19.35
C LEU A 91 -17.52 26.08 20.66
N ARG A 92 -16.22 26.08 20.96
CA ARG A 92 -15.65 26.77 22.13
C ARG A 92 -15.97 28.26 22.12
N GLN A 93 -15.81 28.93 20.98
CA GLN A 93 -16.14 30.36 20.84
C GLN A 93 -17.62 30.64 21.12
N LYS A 94 -18.53 29.82 20.59
CA LYS A 94 -19.97 29.98 20.83
C LYS A 94 -20.36 29.73 22.28
N VAL A 95 -19.74 28.75 22.96
CA VAL A 95 -19.98 28.49 24.39
C VAL A 95 -19.57 29.70 25.23
N MET A 96 -18.38 30.28 24.99
CA MET A 96 -17.91 31.47 25.73
C MET A 96 -18.77 32.72 25.47
N GLN A 97 -19.29 32.89 24.24
CA GLN A 97 -20.23 33.97 23.91
C GLN A 97 -21.62 33.76 24.54
N GLY A 98 -22.05 32.50 24.69
CA GLY A 98 -23.30 32.16 25.37
C GLY A 98 -23.23 32.39 26.88
N GLU A 99 -22.12 32.05 27.53
CA GLU A 99 -21.92 32.26 28.97
C GLU A 99 -21.87 33.74 29.35
N SER A 100 -21.33 34.60 28.48
CA SER A 100 -21.29 36.05 28.68
C SER A 100 -22.66 36.74 28.48
N ALA A 101 -23.61 36.10 27.82
CA ALA A 101 -24.99 36.59 27.69
C ALA A 101 -25.89 36.21 28.90
N THR A 102 -25.57 35.13 29.63
CA THR A 102 -26.35 34.68 30.79
C THR A 102 -25.91 35.27 32.14
N GLY A 103 -24.76 35.96 32.20
CA GLY A 103 -24.24 36.59 33.43
C GLY A 103 -24.78 37.98 33.77
N ALA A 104 -25.58 38.61 32.90
CA ALA A 104 -26.05 39.99 33.05
C ALA A 104 -27.55 40.12 33.42
N GLY A 105 -28.21 39.02 33.80
CA GLY A 105 -29.65 38.99 34.08
C GLY A 105 -30.02 38.27 35.38
N GLY A 106 -29.48 38.72 36.52
CA GLY A 106 -30.01 38.36 37.84
C GLY A 106 -30.82 39.53 38.42
N PRO A 107 -32.16 39.41 38.61
CA PRO A 107 -32.98 40.47 39.17
C PRO A 107 -32.93 40.46 40.70
N GLY A 108 -32.77 41.67 41.27
CA GLY A 108 -33.36 42.10 42.56
C GLY A 108 -32.93 41.36 43.82
#